data_AF-A0A7W1CHR9-F1
#
_entry.id   AF-A0A7W1CHR9-F1
#
_cell.length_a   1.000
_cell.length_b   1.000
_cell.length_c   1.000
_cell.angle_alpha   90.00
_cell.angle_beta   90.00
_cell.angle_gamma   90.00
#
_symmetry.space_group_name_H-M   'P 1'
#
loop_
_entity.id
_entity.type
_entity.pdbx_description
1 polymer ?
#
loop_
_entity_poly.entity_id
_entity_poly.type
_entity_poly.pdbx_seq_one_letter_code
_entity_poly.pdbx_strand_id
1 'polypeptide(L)'
;MPHRNIPGALDENFIMDEMTLILMDPISGFILAEEIEEKRDAETWHKVTQGGLKGLKVTIHQFVGDEAGGLTKLATGIMNVIKGSDLFHIQQEITKGLTSHLARTLEQVKRKEDDFQKEKREVLSKLQDHLKQVDKIEELPKRGINTGKRLIRIEKEEKANRKKREVTEKQYQTAQEARRSITDSYHPFSLDTGERQNPETVKSKLEKSYSVLEAVAKEAGCTGKQKQRLEKSKGSMPSMIAVIVFFFSFLTMTINSMGLNASSATLFEELTSIQYLKLCLQRAKKKKKKEQIAVILEKMENRLRNNPLWQEISKAVQAEWWNKALECAQVFQRSSSCVEGRNGQLSLKFHAFRRINVNSLKVLTVLHNFFIRRPNGSTAAERFFGQKQEDLFTSILDKVELPRPRKKHRRESKKSKEKQVA
;
A
#
# COMPACT_ATOMS: atom_id res chain seq x y z
N MET A 1 -17.78 16.64 19.21
CA MET A 1 -16.31 16.60 19.02
C MET A 1 -15.74 18.01 18.92
N PRO A 2 -14.53 18.28 19.43
CA PRO A 2 -13.78 19.52 19.16
C PRO A 2 -13.41 19.63 17.67
N HIS A 3 -13.03 20.83 17.22
CA HIS A 3 -12.57 21.01 15.85
C HIS A 3 -11.24 20.25 15.61
N ARG A 4 -11.11 19.56 14.48
CA ARG A 4 -9.91 18.79 14.13
C ARG A 4 -9.45 19.06 12.70
N ASN A 5 -8.14 19.20 12.52
CA ASN A 5 -7.51 19.13 11.21
C ASN A 5 -7.20 17.68 10.89
N ILE A 6 -7.70 17.19 9.75
CA ILE A 6 -7.53 15.79 9.33
C ILE A 6 -6.93 15.67 7.92
N PRO A 7 -6.13 14.63 7.65
CA PRO A 7 -5.76 14.30 6.28
C PRO A 7 -6.94 13.64 5.55
N GLY A 8 -7.03 13.83 4.24
CA GLY A 8 -7.95 13.09 3.37
C GLY A 8 -7.20 12.14 2.45
N ALA A 9 -7.65 10.90 2.34
CA ALA A 9 -7.22 9.97 1.32
C ALA A 9 -8.28 9.90 0.22
N LEU A 10 -7.86 10.12 -1.02
CA LEU A 10 -8.70 10.18 -2.21
C LEU A 10 -8.35 9.01 -3.14
N ASP A 11 -9.37 8.36 -3.69
CA ASP A 11 -9.20 7.42 -4.79
C ASP A 11 -10.48 7.31 -5.63
N GLU A 12 -10.32 6.81 -6.85
CA GLU A 12 -11.37 6.61 -7.84
C GLU A 12 -11.40 5.13 -8.20
N ASN A 13 -12.58 4.51 -8.11
CA ASN A 13 -12.73 3.11 -8.50
C ASN A 13 -13.96 2.91 -9.38
N PHE A 14 -13.95 1.90 -10.24
CA PHE A 14 -15.09 1.55 -11.08
C PHE A 14 -15.78 0.32 -10.48
N ILE A 15 -16.91 0.54 -9.84
CA ILE A 15 -17.75 -0.51 -9.26
C ILE A 15 -18.94 -0.68 -10.21
N MET A 16 -19.12 -1.87 -10.79
CA MET A 16 -20.19 -2.12 -11.78
C MET A 16 -20.16 -1.19 -12.99
N ASP A 17 -18.97 -0.84 -13.48
CA ASP A 17 -18.79 0.15 -14.56
C ASP A 17 -19.23 1.58 -14.18
N GLU A 18 -19.65 1.81 -12.93
CA GLU A 18 -19.95 3.12 -12.38
C GLU A 18 -18.75 3.64 -11.58
N MET A 19 -18.35 4.88 -11.87
CA MET A 19 -17.25 5.52 -11.18
C MET A 19 -17.68 5.93 -9.77
N THR A 20 -16.95 5.43 -8.78
CA THR A 20 -17.17 5.69 -7.36
C THR A 20 -15.99 6.50 -6.83
N LEU A 21 -16.30 7.66 -6.28
CA LEU A 21 -15.35 8.55 -5.63
C LEU A 21 -15.33 8.25 -4.13
N ILE A 22 -14.15 8.01 -3.58
CA ILE A 22 -13.99 7.67 -2.16
C ILE A 22 -13.07 8.69 -1.49
N LEU A 23 -13.59 9.32 -0.43
CA LEU A 23 -12.85 10.17 0.48
C LEU A 23 -12.87 9.54 1.88
N MET A 24 -11.69 9.30 2.44
CA MET A 24 -11.53 8.64 3.73
C MET A 24 -10.52 9.38 4.61
N ASP A 25 -10.75 9.45 5.92
CA ASP A 25 -9.69 9.81 6.86
C ASP A 25 -8.74 8.60 7.05
N PRO A 26 -7.47 8.67 6.60
CA PRO A 26 -6.53 7.54 6.70
C PRO A 26 -6.11 7.22 8.14
N ILE A 27 -6.35 8.11 9.10
CA ILE A 27 -6.00 7.90 10.51
C ILE A 27 -7.04 6.97 11.16
N SER A 28 -8.29 7.43 11.22
CA SER A 28 -9.39 6.66 11.80
C SER A 28 -9.85 5.53 10.88
N GLY A 29 -9.67 5.67 9.57
CA GLY A 29 -10.29 4.82 8.56
C GLY A 29 -11.79 5.09 8.41
N PHE A 30 -12.27 6.27 8.79
CA PHE A 30 -13.66 6.68 8.60
C PHE A 30 -13.86 7.16 7.17
N ILE A 31 -14.86 6.60 6.49
CA ILE A 31 -15.26 7.02 5.15
C ILE A 31 -16.09 8.29 5.30
N LEU A 32 -15.59 9.39 4.76
CA LEU A 32 -16.24 10.70 4.77
C LEU A 32 -17.22 10.83 3.60
N ALA A 33 -16.84 10.31 2.43
CA ALA A 33 -17.72 10.21 1.27
C ALA A 33 -17.40 8.94 0.46
N GLU A 34 -18.44 8.32 -0.08
CA GLU A 34 -18.38 7.15 -0.98
C GLU A 34 -19.58 7.26 -1.91
N GLU A 35 -19.39 7.95 -3.04
CA GLU A 35 -20.46 8.38 -3.94
C GLU A 35 -20.20 7.94 -5.37
N ILE A 36 -21.26 7.53 -6.06
CA ILE A 36 -21.23 7.21 -7.50
C ILE A 36 -21.46 8.50 -8.27
N GLU A 37 -20.54 8.84 -9.17
CA GLU A 37 -20.56 10.07 -9.96
C GLU A 37 -20.17 9.78 -11.42
N GLU A 38 -20.71 10.55 -12.37
CA GLU A 38 -20.38 10.41 -13.80
C GLU A 38 -19.05 11.10 -14.17
N LYS A 39 -18.62 12.06 -13.34
CA LYS A 39 -17.44 12.89 -13.56
C LYS A 39 -16.47 12.82 -12.38
N ARG A 40 -15.20 13.07 -12.68
CA ARG A 40 -14.07 13.11 -11.73
C ARG A 40 -13.22 14.36 -11.88
N ASP A 41 -13.85 15.43 -12.35
CA ASP A 41 -13.23 16.75 -12.39
C ASP A 41 -13.14 17.34 -10.97
N ALA A 42 -12.45 18.47 -10.86
CA ALA A 42 -12.15 19.08 -9.56
C ALA A 42 -13.42 19.59 -8.88
N GLU A 43 -14.38 20.07 -9.66
CA GLU A 43 -15.67 20.58 -9.21
C GLU A 43 -16.54 19.47 -8.62
N THR A 44 -16.61 18.32 -9.29
CA THR A 44 -17.33 17.15 -8.79
C THR A 44 -16.70 16.65 -7.49
N TRP A 45 -15.38 16.52 -7.46
CA TRP A 45 -14.66 16.16 -6.24
C TRP A 45 -14.86 17.17 -5.11
N HIS A 46 -14.95 18.47 -5.42
CA HIS A 46 -15.19 19.50 -4.42
C HIS A 46 -16.58 19.39 -3.81
N LYS A 47 -17.61 19.17 -4.64
CA LYS A 47 -18.98 18.92 -4.19
C LYS A 47 -19.05 17.69 -3.27
N VAL A 48 -18.47 16.56 -3.69
CA VAL A 48 -18.43 15.32 -2.89
C VAL A 48 -17.70 15.56 -1.56
N THR A 49 -16.57 16.27 -1.59
CA THR A 49 -15.82 16.62 -0.38
C THR A 49 -16.65 17.50 0.56
N GLN A 50 -17.30 18.56 0.06
CA GLN A 50 -18.16 19.41 0.88
C GLN A 50 -19.36 18.64 1.47
N GLY A 51 -19.95 17.73 0.68
CA GLY A 51 -21.01 16.84 1.13
C GLY A 51 -20.57 15.96 2.29
N GLY A 52 -19.43 15.28 2.15
CA GLY A 52 -18.86 14.40 3.18
C GLY A 52 -18.41 15.13 4.46
N LEU A 53 -18.07 16.42 4.36
CA LEU A 53 -17.67 17.26 5.49
C LEU A 53 -18.87 17.97 6.17
N LYS A 54 -20.06 17.94 5.56
CA LYS A 54 -21.22 18.68 6.05
C LYS A 54 -21.60 18.25 7.48
N GLY A 55 -21.67 19.23 8.38
CA GLY A 55 -22.01 19.00 9.80
C GLY A 55 -20.87 18.44 10.66
N LEU A 56 -19.71 18.14 10.07
CA LEU A 56 -18.52 17.71 10.79
C LEU A 56 -17.68 18.92 11.19
N LYS A 57 -17.23 18.97 12.44
CA LYS A 57 -16.26 19.96 12.94
C LYS A 57 -14.83 19.57 12.53
N VAL A 58 -14.58 19.39 11.24
CA VAL A 58 -13.24 19.08 10.73
C VAL A 58 -12.87 19.92 9.52
N THR A 59 -11.58 20.16 9.35
CA THR A 59 -10.99 20.78 8.17
C THR A 59 -9.95 19.84 7.58
N ILE A 60 -9.91 19.72 6.25
CA ILE A 60 -8.86 18.96 5.58
C ILE A 60 -7.64 19.86 5.42
N HIS A 61 -6.47 19.42 5.91
CA HIS A 61 -5.20 20.18 5.79
C HIS A 61 -4.26 19.60 4.73
N GLN A 62 -4.51 18.37 4.27
CA GLN A 62 -3.78 17.74 3.19
C GLN A 62 -4.61 16.64 2.53
N PHE A 63 -4.29 16.34 1.28
CA PHE A 63 -4.76 15.14 0.61
C PHE A 63 -3.63 14.18 0.26
N VAL A 64 -3.92 12.88 0.24
CA VAL A 64 -3.07 11.84 -0.35
C VAL A 64 -3.87 11.03 -1.36
N GLY A 65 -3.29 10.77 -2.52
CA GLY A 65 -3.96 10.04 -3.60
C GLY A 65 -3.06 9.93 -4.82
N ASP A 66 -3.62 9.42 -5.92
CA ASP A 66 -2.92 9.37 -7.20
C ASP A 66 -2.65 10.78 -7.76
N GLU A 67 -1.84 10.89 -8.82
CA GLU A 67 -1.55 12.16 -9.48
C GLU A 67 -2.58 12.51 -10.58
N ALA A 68 -3.84 12.11 -10.43
CA ALA A 68 -4.89 12.49 -11.37
C ALA A 68 -5.14 14.01 -11.32
N GLY A 69 -5.38 14.58 -12.51
CA GLY A 69 -5.56 16.02 -12.69
C GLY A 69 -6.74 16.60 -11.89
N GLY A 70 -7.84 15.86 -11.77
CA GLY A 70 -9.01 16.25 -10.96
C GLY A 70 -8.66 16.39 -9.48
N LEU A 71 -8.00 15.38 -8.91
CA LEU A 71 -7.54 15.40 -7.51
C LEU A 71 -6.51 16.50 -7.26
N THR A 72 -5.58 16.72 -8.19
CA THR A 72 -4.55 17.77 -8.03
C THR A 72 -5.19 19.16 -8.06
N LYS A 73 -6.07 19.42 -9.03
CA LYS A 73 -6.81 20.69 -9.12
C LYS A 73 -7.73 20.93 -7.92
N LEU A 74 -8.39 19.89 -7.40
CA LEU A 74 -9.17 19.98 -6.16
C LEU A 74 -8.29 20.48 -5.01
N ALA A 75 -7.18 19.79 -4.77
CA ALA A 75 -6.33 20.05 -3.62
C ALA A 75 -5.66 21.44 -3.71
N THR A 76 -4.96 21.73 -4.80
CA THR A 76 -4.12 22.94 -4.90
C THR A 76 -4.86 24.14 -5.46
N GLY A 77 -5.90 23.93 -6.28
CA GLY A 77 -6.62 25.01 -6.96
C GLY A 77 -7.88 25.46 -6.23
N ILE A 78 -8.65 24.52 -5.67
CA ILE A 78 -9.94 24.83 -5.02
C ILE A 78 -9.79 24.92 -3.51
N MET A 79 -9.18 23.90 -2.88
CA MET A 79 -9.10 23.80 -1.42
C MET A 79 -7.84 24.43 -0.83
N ASN A 80 -6.86 24.79 -1.65
CA ASN A 80 -5.58 25.39 -1.24
C ASN A 80 -4.84 24.58 -0.16
N VAL A 81 -4.88 23.25 -0.28
CA VAL A 81 -4.17 22.32 0.60
C VAL A 81 -3.09 21.57 -0.16
N ILE A 82 -2.09 21.06 0.57
CA ILE A 82 -1.05 20.24 -0.05
C ILE A 82 -1.63 18.89 -0.50
N LYS A 83 -1.14 18.40 -1.63
CA LYS A 83 -1.39 17.06 -2.12
C LYS A 83 -0.11 16.24 -2.12
N GLY A 84 -0.14 15.11 -1.42
CA GLY A 84 0.91 14.10 -1.44
C GLY A 84 0.63 13.02 -2.47
N SER A 85 1.67 12.66 -3.22
CA SER A 85 1.60 11.49 -4.08
C SER A 85 1.54 10.22 -3.27
N ASP A 86 0.63 9.33 -3.65
CA ASP A 86 0.50 8.02 -3.05
C ASP A 86 1.70 7.12 -3.39
N LEU A 87 2.43 6.70 -2.36
CA LEU A 87 3.56 5.78 -2.51
C LEU A 87 3.13 4.43 -3.11
N PHE A 88 1.89 3.98 -2.91
CA PHE A 88 1.43 2.71 -3.48
C PHE A 88 1.40 2.79 -5.02
N HIS A 89 0.81 3.82 -5.62
CA HIS A 89 0.84 4.02 -7.07
C HIS A 89 2.25 4.22 -7.63
N ILE A 90 3.12 4.97 -6.93
CA ILE A 90 4.54 5.11 -7.30
C ILE A 90 5.22 3.74 -7.39
N GLN A 91 5.07 2.92 -6.34
CA GLN A 91 5.62 1.57 -6.30
C GLN A 91 5.03 0.67 -7.40
N GLN A 92 3.75 0.85 -7.70
CA GLN A 92 3.06 0.10 -8.75
C GLN A 92 3.60 0.43 -10.14
N GLU A 93 3.89 1.71 -10.43
CA GLU A 93 4.49 2.12 -11.71
C GLU A 93 5.90 1.56 -11.88
N ILE A 94 6.73 1.55 -10.83
CA ILE A 94 8.05 0.90 -10.86
C ILE A 94 7.92 -0.61 -11.08
N THR A 95 6.93 -1.24 -10.45
CA THR A 95 6.70 -2.68 -10.61
C THR A 95 6.24 -3.04 -12.02
N LYS A 96 5.25 -2.33 -12.56
CA LYS A 96 4.74 -2.54 -13.92
C LYS A 96 5.78 -2.17 -14.97
N GLY A 97 6.59 -1.13 -14.73
CA GLY A 97 7.63 -0.66 -15.63
C GLY A 97 8.85 -1.58 -15.70
N LEU A 98 9.32 -2.09 -14.56
CA LEU A 98 10.64 -2.75 -14.50
C LEU A 98 10.62 -4.09 -13.76
N THR A 99 10.34 -4.08 -12.46
CA THR A 99 10.64 -5.27 -11.64
C THR A 99 9.80 -6.51 -11.97
N SER A 100 8.54 -6.34 -12.41
CA SER A 100 7.71 -7.46 -12.85
C SER A 100 8.21 -8.08 -14.16
N HIS A 101 8.74 -7.25 -15.07
CA HIS A 101 9.33 -7.71 -16.31
C HIS A 101 10.61 -8.50 -16.04
N LEU A 102 11.51 -7.97 -15.21
CA LEU A 102 12.73 -8.66 -14.80
C LEU A 102 12.42 -10.00 -14.11
N ALA A 103 11.40 -10.05 -13.25
CA ALA A 103 10.96 -11.30 -12.62
C ALA A 103 10.52 -12.36 -13.65
N ARG A 104 9.71 -11.96 -14.63
CA ARG A 104 9.25 -12.85 -15.72
C ARG A 104 10.43 -13.32 -16.58
N THR A 105 11.33 -12.42 -16.95
CA THR A 105 12.53 -12.76 -17.74
C THR A 105 13.41 -13.72 -16.98
N LEU A 106 13.61 -13.52 -15.68
CA LEU A 106 14.38 -14.40 -14.82
C LEU A 106 13.75 -15.80 -14.73
N GLU A 107 12.43 -15.87 -14.57
CA GLU A 107 11.69 -17.14 -14.56
C GLU A 107 11.81 -17.88 -15.88
N GLN A 108 11.69 -17.18 -17.02
CA GLN A 108 11.87 -17.77 -18.35
C GLN A 108 13.29 -18.32 -18.54
N VAL A 109 14.31 -17.58 -18.11
CA VAL A 109 15.71 -18.01 -18.22
C VAL A 109 15.99 -19.23 -17.33
N LYS A 110 15.42 -19.27 -16.11
CA LYS A 110 15.50 -20.45 -15.22
C LYS A 110 14.83 -21.68 -15.85
N ARG A 111 13.62 -21.53 -16.40
CA ARG A 111 12.92 -22.62 -17.09
C ARG A 111 13.73 -23.16 -18.28
N LYS A 112 14.32 -22.28 -19.09
CA LYS A 112 15.20 -22.69 -20.19
C LYS A 112 16.43 -23.46 -19.71
N GLU A 113 16.98 -23.10 -18.56
CA GLU A 113 18.09 -23.84 -17.97
C GLU A 113 17.67 -25.27 -17.59
N ASP A 114 16.49 -25.42 -16.97
CA ASP A 114 15.93 -26.75 -16.67
C ASP A 114 15.67 -27.58 -17.94
N ASP A 115 15.19 -26.95 -19.01
CA ASP A 115 14.97 -27.59 -20.31
C ASP A 115 16.30 -28.05 -20.93
N PHE A 116 17.35 -27.22 -20.90
CA PHE A 116 18.68 -27.63 -21.35
C PHE A 116 19.25 -28.78 -20.52
N GLN A 117 19.04 -28.79 -19.19
CA GLN A 117 19.47 -29.90 -18.33
C GLN A 117 18.77 -31.20 -18.70
N LYS A 118 17.47 -31.16 -18.99
CA LYS A 118 16.72 -32.34 -19.44
C LYS A 118 17.19 -32.81 -20.81
N GLU A 119 17.27 -31.91 -21.79
CA GLU A 119 17.71 -32.22 -23.15
C GLU A 119 19.13 -32.79 -23.15
N LYS A 120 20.04 -32.22 -22.35
CA LYS A 120 21.41 -32.71 -22.19
C LYS A 120 21.44 -34.15 -21.67
N ARG A 121 20.63 -34.49 -20.64
CA ARG A 121 20.53 -35.87 -20.11
C ARG A 121 20.04 -36.84 -21.17
N GLU A 122 19.00 -36.48 -21.93
CA GLU A 122 18.46 -37.33 -22.99
C GLU A 122 19.47 -37.55 -24.13
N VAL A 123 20.15 -36.48 -24.57
CA VAL A 123 21.15 -36.56 -25.65
C VAL A 123 22.38 -37.33 -25.19
N LEU A 124 22.82 -37.17 -23.93
CA LEU A 124 23.91 -37.96 -23.35
C LEU A 124 23.57 -39.45 -23.31
N SER A 125 22.37 -39.83 -22.87
CA SER A 125 21.94 -41.24 -22.86
C SER A 125 21.97 -41.83 -24.26
N LYS A 126 21.43 -41.12 -25.26
CA LYS A 126 21.45 -41.58 -26.67
C LYS A 126 22.87 -41.71 -27.22
N LEU A 127 23.77 -40.79 -26.85
CA LEU A 127 25.16 -40.86 -27.28
C LEU A 127 25.88 -42.05 -26.62
N GLN A 128 25.63 -42.32 -25.34
CA GLN A 128 26.15 -43.50 -24.63
C GLN A 128 25.67 -44.80 -25.29
N ASP A 129 24.41 -44.89 -25.70
CA ASP A 129 23.88 -46.06 -26.39
C ASP A 129 24.54 -46.27 -27.76
N HIS A 130 24.82 -45.19 -28.50
CA HIS A 130 25.59 -45.27 -29.75
C HIS A 130 27.05 -45.70 -29.53
N LEU A 131 27.68 -45.22 -28.45
CA LEU A 131 29.06 -45.58 -28.11
C LEU A 131 29.21 -47.04 -27.69
N LYS A 132 28.18 -47.64 -27.06
CA LYS A 132 28.17 -49.07 -26.70
C LYS A 132 28.10 -50.01 -27.91
N GLN A 133 27.71 -49.50 -29.09
CA GLN A 133 27.53 -50.29 -30.31
C GLN A 133 28.78 -50.36 -31.18
N VAL A 134 29.88 -49.70 -30.79
CA VAL A 134 31.12 -49.63 -31.56
C VAL A 134 32.33 -49.83 -30.65
N ASP A 135 33.36 -50.49 -31.15
CA ASP A 135 34.61 -50.73 -30.38
C ASP A 135 35.59 -49.56 -30.52
N LYS A 136 35.50 -48.81 -31.64
CA LYS A 136 36.32 -47.64 -31.94
C LYS A 136 35.45 -46.43 -32.28
N ILE A 137 35.94 -45.23 -31.93
CA ILE A 137 35.19 -43.98 -32.14
C ILE A 137 35.05 -43.66 -33.64
N GLU A 138 36.01 -44.07 -34.45
CA GLU A 138 36.00 -43.88 -35.91
C GLU A 138 34.86 -44.65 -36.60
N GLU A 139 34.31 -45.69 -35.95
CA GLU A 139 33.23 -46.53 -36.45
C GLU A 139 31.83 -45.95 -36.12
N LEU A 140 31.77 -44.82 -35.40
CA LEU A 140 30.52 -44.22 -34.94
C LEU A 140 29.62 -43.84 -36.14
N PRO A 141 28.35 -44.29 -36.19
CA PRO A 141 27.47 -43.97 -37.31
C PRO A 141 27.19 -42.47 -37.39
N LYS A 142 26.82 -41.97 -38.58
CA LYS A 142 26.45 -40.55 -38.82
C LYS A 142 25.45 -40.02 -37.79
N ARG A 143 24.51 -40.87 -37.33
CA ARG A 143 23.55 -40.55 -36.26
C ARG A 143 24.23 -40.24 -34.93
N GLY A 144 25.21 -41.05 -34.51
CA GLY A 144 26.01 -40.80 -33.30
C GLY A 144 26.84 -39.52 -33.38
N ILE A 145 27.46 -39.25 -34.55
CA ILE A 145 28.22 -38.01 -34.78
C ILE A 145 27.29 -36.78 -34.66
N ASN A 146 26.09 -36.85 -35.23
CA ASN A 146 25.10 -35.77 -35.14
C ASN A 146 24.59 -35.57 -33.70
N THR A 147 24.41 -36.64 -32.93
CA THR A 147 24.06 -36.57 -31.50
C THR A 147 25.17 -35.87 -30.71
N GLY A 148 26.44 -36.17 -30.98
CA GLY A 148 27.59 -35.47 -30.38
C GLY A 148 27.64 -33.97 -30.75
N LYS A 149 27.40 -33.62 -32.02
CA LYS A 149 27.29 -32.21 -32.46
C LYS A 149 26.15 -31.47 -31.76
N ARG A 150 25.00 -32.13 -31.57
CA ARG A 150 23.86 -31.57 -30.84
C ARG A 150 24.22 -31.33 -29.37
N LEU A 151 24.93 -32.25 -28.72
CA LEU A 151 25.38 -32.08 -27.34
C LEU A 151 26.25 -30.83 -27.16
N ILE A 152 27.25 -30.65 -28.04
CA ILE A 152 28.13 -29.46 -28.04
C ILE A 152 27.30 -28.17 -28.20
N ARG A 153 26.30 -28.20 -29.09
CA ARG A 153 25.39 -27.06 -29.28
C ARG A 153 24.60 -26.74 -28.01
N ILE A 154 24.01 -27.75 -27.38
CA ILE A 154 23.26 -27.59 -26.11
C ILE A 154 24.18 -27.00 -25.04
N GLU A 155 25.41 -27.50 -24.89
CA GLU A 155 26.35 -26.99 -23.88
C GLU A 155 26.71 -25.51 -24.12
N LYS A 156 26.87 -25.11 -25.38
CA LYS A 156 27.13 -23.71 -25.75
C LYS A 156 25.92 -22.82 -25.43
N GLU A 157 24.72 -23.27 -25.75
CA GLU A 157 23.47 -22.55 -25.47
C GLU A 157 23.18 -22.48 -23.97
N GLU A 158 23.42 -23.56 -23.22
CA GLU A 158 23.30 -23.63 -21.76
C GLU A 158 24.26 -22.64 -21.08
N LYS A 159 25.53 -22.60 -21.52
CA LYS A 159 26.53 -21.67 -20.99
C LYS A 159 26.14 -20.21 -21.26
N ALA A 160 25.58 -19.92 -22.43
CA ALA A 160 25.06 -18.59 -22.74
C ALA A 160 23.83 -18.24 -21.88
N ASN A 161 22.92 -19.19 -21.67
CA ASN A 161 21.73 -19.01 -20.84
C ASN A 161 22.10 -18.80 -19.37
N ARG A 162 23.12 -19.51 -18.85
CA ARG A 162 23.64 -19.33 -17.48
C ARG A 162 24.19 -17.92 -17.26
N LYS A 163 25.00 -17.40 -18.19
CA LYS A 163 25.46 -16.00 -18.14
C LYS A 163 24.28 -15.03 -18.14
N LYS A 164 23.28 -15.28 -19.01
CA LYS A 164 22.05 -14.46 -19.04
C LYS A 164 21.29 -14.52 -17.71
N ARG A 165 21.22 -15.68 -17.05
CA ARG A 165 20.58 -15.85 -15.74
C ARG A 165 21.27 -14.99 -14.69
N GLU A 166 22.59 -15.08 -14.58
CA GLU A 166 23.38 -14.31 -13.61
C GLU A 166 23.17 -12.80 -13.77
N VAL A 167 23.21 -12.30 -15.01
CA VAL A 167 22.95 -10.88 -15.30
C VAL A 167 21.52 -10.51 -14.94
N THR A 168 20.52 -11.30 -15.36
CA THR A 168 19.10 -11.00 -15.10
C THR A 168 18.77 -11.05 -13.60
N GLU A 169 19.34 -12.01 -12.87
CA GLU A 169 19.17 -12.14 -11.42
C GLU A 169 19.78 -10.91 -10.71
N LYS A 170 20.99 -10.50 -11.08
CA LYS A 170 21.63 -9.28 -10.54
C LYS A 170 20.77 -8.04 -10.81
N GLN A 171 20.34 -7.84 -12.05
CA GLN A 171 19.46 -6.73 -12.43
C GLN A 171 18.16 -6.73 -11.63
N TYR A 172 17.52 -7.89 -11.47
CA TYR A 172 16.30 -8.04 -10.68
C TYR A 172 16.52 -7.67 -9.21
N GLN A 173 17.58 -8.18 -8.59
CA GLN A 173 17.93 -7.89 -7.19
C GLN A 173 18.23 -6.40 -6.98
N THR A 174 19.09 -5.81 -7.82
CA THR A 174 19.42 -4.38 -7.77
C THR A 174 18.18 -3.51 -7.94
N ALA A 175 17.29 -3.82 -8.89
CA ALA A 175 16.05 -3.07 -9.07
C ALA A 175 15.08 -3.24 -7.89
N GLN A 176 15.00 -4.43 -7.28
CA GLN A 176 14.19 -4.65 -6.08
C GLN A 176 14.71 -3.86 -4.87
N GLU A 177 16.03 -3.80 -4.70
CA GLU A 177 16.67 -3.04 -3.63
C GLU A 177 16.47 -1.53 -3.81
N ALA A 178 16.71 -1.01 -5.02
CA ALA A 178 16.46 0.41 -5.32
C ALA A 178 15.00 0.80 -5.10
N ARG A 179 14.05 -0.04 -5.56
CA ARG A 179 12.62 0.16 -5.33
C ARG A 179 12.26 0.17 -3.84
N ARG A 180 12.86 -0.73 -3.03
CA ARG A 180 12.67 -0.76 -1.57
C ARG A 180 13.27 0.47 -0.90
N SER A 181 14.44 0.92 -1.36
CA SER A 181 15.12 2.10 -0.82
C SER A 181 14.28 3.38 -0.92
N ILE A 182 13.45 3.52 -1.97
CA ILE A 182 12.46 4.61 -2.07
C ILE A 182 11.48 4.56 -0.90
N THR A 183 10.96 3.37 -0.57
CA THR A 183 10.07 3.19 0.58
C THR A 183 10.80 3.44 1.89
N ASP A 184 12.02 2.96 2.04
CA ASP A 184 12.76 3.10 3.30
C ASP A 184 13.26 4.52 3.55
N SER A 185 13.48 5.31 2.50
CA SER A 185 13.95 6.70 2.59
C SER A 185 12.81 7.70 2.77
N TYR A 186 11.60 7.41 2.27
CA TYR A 186 10.46 8.34 2.29
C TYR A 186 9.74 8.39 3.64
N HIS A 187 10.41 9.02 4.62
CA HIS A 187 9.94 9.25 5.98
C HIS A 187 10.45 10.62 6.49
N PRO A 188 9.69 11.38 7.29
CA PRO A 188 10.17 12.62 7.92
C PRO A 188 11.27 12.34 8.96
N PHE A 189 11.14 11.25 9.72
CA PHE A 189 12.17 10.81 10.66
C PHE A 189 12.85 9.53 10.14
N SER A 190 14.15 9.43 10.38
CA SER A 190 14.95 8.25 10.09
C SER A 190 14.45 7.07 10.91
N LEU A 191 14.17 5.94 10.28
CA LEU A 191 13.78 4.72 11.00
C LEU A 191 14.98 4.06 11.72
N ASP A 192 16.20 4.40 11.31
CA ASP A 192 17.43 3.82 11.86
C ASP A 192 18.00 4.65 13.01
N THR A 193 17.69 5.95 13.09
CA THR A 193 18.23 6.84 14.12
C THR A 193 17.16 7.56 14.93
N GLY A 194 15.91 7.63 14.44
CA GLY A 194 14.85 8.44 15.03
C GLY A 194 15.02 9.94 14.82
N GLU A 195 16.03 10.37 14.07
CA GLU A 195 16.33 11.79 13.87
C GLU A 195 15.55 12.37 12.70
N ARG A 196 15.31 13.68 12.77
CA ARG A 196 14.73 14.47 11.69
C ARG A 196 15.56 14.35 10.42
N GLN A 197 14.91 13.98 9.31
CA GLN A 197 15.54 13.99 8.00
C GLN A 197 15.36 15.36 7.35
N ASN A 198 16.47 15.91 6.87
CA ASN A 198 16.44 17.07 5.99
C ASN A 198 15.76 16.69 4.63
N PRO A 199 14.78 17.46 4.13
CA PRO A 199 14.06 17.16 2.89
C PRO A 199 14.97 16.99 1.67
N GLU A 200 16.02 17.80 1.53
CA GLU A 200 17.01 17.70 0.45
C GLU A 200 17.80 16.39 0.53
N THR A 201 18.12 15.94 1.75
CA THR A 201 18.77 14.63 1.96
C THR A 201 17.85 13.48 1.52
N VAL A 202 16.55 13.55 1.84
CA VAL A 202 15.58 12.57 1.36
C VAL A 202 15.48 12.60 -0.16
N LYS A 203 15.42 13.79 -0.76
CA LYS A 203 15.42 13.98 -2.22
C LYS A 203 16.62 13.30 -2.88
N SER A 204 17.84 13.54 -2.40
CA SER A 204 19.05 12.92 -2.96
C SER A 204 19.04 11.39 -2.83
N LYS A 205 18.52 10.83 -1.72
CA LYS A 205 18.35 9.36 -1.58
C LYS A 205 17.34 8.80 -2.60
N LEU A 206 16.24 9.52 -2.85
CA LEU A 206 15.25 9.13 -3.86
C LEU A 206 15.83 9.22 -5.27
N GLU A 207 16.51 10.32 -5.62
CA GLU A 207 17.18 10.52 -6.90
C GLU A 207 18.19 9.40 -7.18
N LYS A 208 19.05 9.06 -6.20
CA LYS A 208 19.99 7.95 -6.30
C LYS A 208 19.28 6.63 -6.59
N SER A 209 18.15 6.36 -5.91
CA SER A 209 17.37 5.15 -6.13
C SER A 209 16.78 5.10 -7.55
N TYR A 210 16.29 6.22 -8.07
CA TYR A 210 15.79 6.30 -9.45
C TYR A 210 16.91 6.17 -10.48
N SER A 211 18.08 6.76 -10.26
CA SER A 211 19.23 6.58 -11.16
C SER A 211 19.64 5.12 -11.30
N VAL A 212 19.58 4.34 -10.20
CA VAL A 212 19.81 2.89 -10.24
C VAL A 212 18.71 2.17 -11.05
N LEU A 213 17.45 2.52 -10.85
CA LEU A 213 16.33 1.93 -11.61
C LEU A 213 16.45 2.23 -13.11
N GLU A 214 16.81 3.46 -13.48
CA GLU A 214 17.02 3.90 -14.87
C GLU A 214 18.20 3.17 -15.52
N ALA A 215 19.30 3.00 -14.81
CA ALA A 215 20.46 2.24 -15.27
C ALA A 215 20.08 0.77 -15.54
N VAL A 216 19.41 0.11 -14.59
CA VAL A 216 18.94 -1.27 -14.78
C VAL A 216 17.94 -1.37 -15.94
N ALA A 217 17.03 -0.42 -16.07
CA ALA A 217 16.06 -0.41 -17.17
C ALA A 217 16.74 -0.26 -18.55
N LYS A 218 17.81 0.54 -18.64
CA LYS A 218 18.63 0.68 -19.84
C LYS A 218 19.35 -0.62 -20.18
N GLU A 219 20.03 -1.23 -19.21
CA GLU A 219 20.76 -2.49 -19.38
C GLU A 219 19.85 -3.68 -19.72
N ALA A 220 18.64 -3.71 -19.17
CA ALA A 220 17.66 -4.75 -19.43
C ALA A 220 16.92 -4.58 -20.77
N GLY A 221 17.20 -3.51 -21.53
CA GLY A 221 16.56 -3.27 -22.82
C GLY A 221 15.06 -2.94 -22.71
N CYS A 222 14.64 -2.24 -21.65
CA CYS A 222 13.23 -1.91 -21.45
C CYS A 222 12.67 -1.04 -22.61
N THR A 223 11.44 -1.33 -23.00
CA THR A 223 10.68 -0.61 -24.03
C THR A 223 10.36 0.84 -23.64
N GLY A 224 9.97 1.68 -24.61
CA GLY A 224 9.55 3.06 -24.35
C GLY A 224 8.40 3.15 -23.33
N LYS A 225 7.38 2.28 -23.44
CA LYS A 225 6.26 2.23 -22.48
C LYS A 225 6.72 1.90 -21.05
N GLN A 226 7.73 1.05 -20.89
CA GLN A 226 8.29 0.70 -19.59
C GLN A 226 9.06 1.86 -18.96
N LYS A 227 9.85 2.57 -19.78
CA LYS A 227 10.58 3.77 -19.35
C LYS A 227 9.63 4.90 -18.94
N GLN A 228 8.57 5.13 -19.71
CA GLN A 228 7.55 6.14 -19.38
C GLN A 228 6.89 5.89 -18.00
N ARG A 229 6.70 4.63 -17.60
CA ARG A 229 6.18 4.32 -16.25
C ARG A 229 7.18 4.70 -15.15
N LEU A 230 8.47 4.47 -15.36
CA LEU A 230 9.51 4.90 -14.42
C LEU A 230 9.59 6.44 -14.34
N GLU A 231 9.51 7.12 -15.49
CA GLU A 231 9.48 8.59 -15.55
C GLU A 231 8.26 9.15 -14.82
N LYS A 232 7.07 8.57 -15.02
CA LYS A 232 5.85 8.94 -14.29
C LYS A 232 6.03 8.80 -12.78
N SER A 233 6.61 7.68 -12.33
CA SER A 233 6.93 7.46 -10.92
C SER A 233 7.91 8.51 -10.38
N LYS A 234 8.98 8.80 -11.11
CA LYS A 234 9.98 9.81 -10.74
C LYS A 234 9.40 11.22 -10.71
N GLY A 235 8.47 11.54 -11.62
CA GLY A 235 7.77 12.81 -11.70
C GLY A 235 6.92 13.13 -10.46
N SER A 236 6.59 12.13 -9.63
CA SER A 236 5.89 12.31 -8.34
C SER A 236 6.82 12.72 -7.19
N MET A 237 8.13 12.79 -7.41
CA MET A 237 9.10 13.12 -6.34
C MET A 237 8.91 14.54 -5.77
N PRO A 238 8.66 15.60 -6.57
CA PRO A 238 8.50 16.95 -6.02
C PRO A 238 7.39 17.04 -4.97
N SER A 239 6.23 16.45 -5.24
CA SER A 239 5.09 16.37 -4.31
C SER A 239 5.41 15.53 -3.08
N MET A 240 6.13 14.40 -3.22
CA MET A 240 6.62 13.64 -2.06
C MET A 240 7.46 14.51 -1.11
N ILE A 241 8.42 15.26 -1.65
CA ILE A 241 9.28 16.13 -0.84
C ILE A 241 8.49 17.29 -0.23
N ALA A 242 7.55 17.87 -0.99
CA ALA A 242 6.67 18.92 -0.49
C ALA A 242 5.88 18.48 0.76
N VAL A 243 5.42 17.22 0.83
CA VAL A 243 4.73 16.69 2.02
C VAL A 243 5.64 16.62 3.24
N ILE A 244 6.93 16.29 3.06
CA ILE A 244 7.90 16.30 4.18
C ILE A 244 8.13 17.74 4.66
N VAL A 245 8.28 18.69 3.75
CA VAL A 245 8.40 20.12 4.10
C VAL A 245 7.17 20.58 4.87
N PHE A 246 5.97 20.30 4.35
CA PHE A 246 4.71 20.62 5.00
C PHE A 246 4.59 19.99 6.39
N PHE A 247 4.98 18.73 6.56
CA PHE A 247 4.96 18.06 7.86
C PHE A 247 5.80 18.83 8.90
N PHE A 248 7.01 19.26 8.54
CA PHE A 248 7.84 20.03 9.45
C PHE A 248 7.32 21.45 9.67
N SER A 249 6.75 22.11 8.65
CA SER A 249 6.05 23.39 8.84
C SER A 249 4.89 23.26 9.82
N PHE A 250 4.08 22.21 9.69
CA PHE A 250 2.98 21.92 10.62
C PHE A 250 3.48 21.68 12.04
N LEU A 251 4.57 20.92 12.20
CA LEU A 251 5.19 20.68 13.50
C LEU A 251 5.69 21.99 14.13
N THR A 252 6.39 22.83 13.36
CA THR A 252 6.85 24.15 13.83
C THR A 252 5.68 25.05 14.23
N MET A 253 4.61 25.11 13.43
CA MET A 253 3.39 25.85 13.79
C MET A 253 2.77 25.34 15.09
N THR A 254 2.75 24.02 15.29
CA THR A 254 2.23 23.41 16.52
C THR A 254 3.08 23.80 17.73
N ILE A 255 4.40 23.67 17.64
CA ILE A 255 5.36 24.06 18.68
C ILE A 255 5.16 25.54 19.06
N ASN A 256 5.03 26.42 18.07
CA ASN A 256 4.81 27.85 18.29
C ASN A 256 3.45 28.11 18.96
N SER A 257 2.39 27.41 18.54
CA SER A 257 1.06 27.54 19.16
C SER A 257 1.01 27.07 20.62
N MET A 258 1.92 26.17 20.99
CA MET A 258 2.08 25.69 22.36
C MET A 258 2.96 26.63 23.22
N GLY A 259 3.59 27.65 22.63
CA GLY A 259 4.45 28.59 23.34
C GLY A 259 5.74 27.96 23.89
N LEU A 260 6.25 26.90 23.25
CA LEU A 260 7.43 26.19 23.73
C LEU A 260 8.72 26.96 23.45
N ASN A 261 9.63 27.02 24.43
CA ASN A 261 10.99 27.52 24.22
C ASN A 261 11.85 26.53 23.39
N ALA A 262 13.08 26.90 23.02
CA ALA A 262 13.94 26.07 22.16
C ALA A 262 14.20 24.65 22.71
N SER A 263 14.44 24.52 24.02
CA SER A 263 14.71 23.23 24.66
C SER A 263 13.46 22.35 24.70
N SER A 264 12.31 22.92 25.08
CA SER A 264 11.00 22.25 25.05
C SER A 264 10.56 21.89 23.63
N ALA A 265 10.85 22.72 22.64
CA ALA A 265 10.59 22.45 21.23
C ALA A 265 11.38 21.24 20.73
N THR A 266 12.66 21.16 21.09
CA THR A 266 13.53 20.01 20.74
C THR A 266 13.00 18.72 21.37
N LEU A 267 12.60 18.79 22.64
CA LEU A 267 11.97 17.67 23.36
C LEU A 267 10.65 17.24 22.71
N PHE A 268 9.82 18.19 22.29
CA PHE A 268 8.54 17.91 21.63
C PHE A 268 8.72 17.30 20.23
N GLU A 269 9.72 17.73 19.46
CA GLU A 269 10.10 17.09 18.20
C GLU A 269 10.55 15.63 18.44
N GLU A 270 11.33 15.36 19.50
CA GLU A 270 11.71 13.99 19.88
C GLU A 270 10.49 13.12 20.23
N LEU A 271 9.51 13.65 20.99
CA LEU A 271 8.25 12.95 21.27
C LEU A 271 7.48 12.62 19.98
N THR A 272 7.42 13.58 19.05
CA THR A 272 6.77 13.40 17.75
C THR A 272 7.45 12.31 16.94
N SER A 273 8.78 12.26 16.95
CA SER A 273 9.55 11.18 16.32
C SER A 273 9.26 9.82 16.97
N ILE A 274 9.22 9.73 18.30
CA ILE A 274 8.87 8.49 19.00
C ILE A 274 7.47 8.01 18.61
N GLN A 275 6.47 8.90 18.60
CA GLN A 275 5.12 8.54 18.17
C GLN A 275 5.09 8.09 16.71
N TYR A 276 5.84 8.76 15.83
CA TYR A 276 5.94 8.37 14.43
C TYR A 276 6.58 6.99 14.25
N LEU A 277 7.66 6.67 14.97
CA LEU A 277 8.29 5.36 14.94
C LEU A 277 7.36 4.27 15.50
N LYS A 278 6.55 4.57 16.55
CA LYS A 278 5.51 3.66 17.05
C LYS A 278 4.47 3.34 15.98
N LEU A 279 4.00 4.35 15.24
CA LEU A 279 3.09 4.14 14.10
C LEU A 279 3.75 3.28 13.01
N CYS A 280 5.04 3.49 12.73
CA CYS A 280 5.78 2.69 11.77
C CYS A 280 5.96 1.23 12.23
N LEU A 281 6.23 1.00 13.52
CA LEU A 281 6.36 -0.32 14.13
C LEU A 281 5.06 -1.13 14.02
N GLN A 282 3.92 -0.50 14.31
CA GLN A 282 2.60 -1.13 14.20
C GLN A 282 2.29 -1.56 12.75
N ARG A 283 2.74 -0.78 11.76
CA ARG A 283 2.50 -1.03 10.33
C ARG A 283 3.54 -1.98 9.70
N ALA A 284 4.71 -2.14 10.32
CA ALA A 284 5.75 -2.99 9.79
C ALA A 284 5.31 -4.46 9.75
N LYS A 285 5.58 -5.16 8.64
CA LYS A 285 5.26 -6.59 8.47
C LYS A 285 6.45 -7.51 8.74
N LYS A 286 7.67 -7.08 8.38
CA LYS A 286 8.88 -7.90 8.47
C LYS A 286 9.44 -7.89 9.88
N LYS A 287 9.72 -9.08 10.44
CA LYS A 287 10.30 -9.26 11.77
C LYS A 287 11.57 -8.43 11.97
N LYS A 288 12.56 -8.56 11.06
CA LYS A 288 13.82 -7.79 11.12
C LYS A 288 13.59 -6.27 11.21
N LYS A 289 12.66 -5.72 10.43
CA LYS A 289 12.36 -4.28 10.44
C LYS A 289 11.64 -3.86 11.73
N LYS A 290 10.78 -4.71 12.28
CA LYS A 290 10.16 -4.48 13.59
C LYS A 290 11.21 -4.43 14.69
N GLU A 291 12.12 -5.39 14.72
CA GLU A 291 13.21 -5.46 15.70
C GLU A 291 14.10 -4.22 15.61
N GLN A 292 14.50 -3.82 14.40
CA GLN A 292 15.28 -2.60 14.19
C GLN A 292 14.59 -1.35 14.76
N ILE A 293 13.31 -1.13 14.43
CA ILE A 293 12.56 0.04 14.93
C ILE A 293 12.38 -0.05 16.46
N ALA A 294 12.14 -1.25 17.00
CA ALA A 294 11.95 -1.45 18.44
C ALA A 294 13.20 -1.08 19.24
N VAL A 295 14.39 -1.48 18.77
CA VAL A 295 15.68 -1.11 19.41
C VAL A 295 15.88 0.41 19.44
N ILE A 296 15.57 1.09 18.34
CA ILE A 296 15.69 2.56 18.27
C ILE A 296 14.67 3.24 19.20
N LEU A 297 13.41 2.76 19.21
CA LEU A 297 12.38 3.25 20.12
C LEU A 297 12.79 3.10 21.58
N GLU A 298 13.29 1.94 21.98
CA GLU A 298 13.74 1.70 23.35
C GLU A 298 14.86 2.67 23.75
N LYS A 299 15.84 2.87 22.86
CA LYS A 299 16.92 3.84 23.08
C LYS A 299 16.38 5.27 23.25
N MET A 300 15.46 5.70 22.39
CA MET A 300 14.87 7.05 22.47
C MET A 300 14.01 7.23 23.72
N GLU A 301 13.17 6.25 24.06
CA GLU A 301 12.35 6.31 25.26
C GLU A 301 13.19 6.31 26.54
N ASN A 302 14.30 5.58 26.57
CA ASN A 302 15.22 5.61 27.71
C ASN A 302 15.93 6.95 27.84
N ARG A 303 16.36 7.56 26.72
CA ARG A 303 16.91 8.92 26.71
C ARG A 303 15.88 9.93 27.23
N LEU A 304 14.63 9.82 26.79
CA LEU A 304 13.53 10.67 27.26
C LEU A 304 13.26 10.49 28.76
N ARG A 305 13.20 9.24 29.25
CA ARG A 305 13.01 8.93 30.68
C ARG A 305 14.08 9.58 31.57
N ASN A 306 15.31 9.69 31.07
CA ASN A 306 16.46 10.26 31.78
C ASN A 306 16.66 11.76 31.49
N ASN A 307 15.79 12.41 30.71
CA ASN A 307 15.91 13.83 30.38
C ASN A 307 15.38 14.68 31.55
N PRO A 308 16.20 15.57 32.16
CA PRO A 308 15.78 16.40 33.30
C PRO A 308 14.54 17.26 33.01
N LEU A 309 14.49 17.89 31.83
CA LEU A 309 13.34 18.72 31.42
C LEU A 309 12.06 17.88 31.33
N TRP A 310 12.15 16.63 30.89
CA TRP A 310 11.00 15.74 30.85
C TRP A 310 10.53 15.30 32.24
N GLN A 311 11.45 15.16 33.19
CA GLN A 311 11.14 14.78 34.57
C GLN A 311 10.47 15.92 35.35
N GLU A 312 10.81 17.17 35.03
CA GLU A 312 10.21 18.37 35.65
C GLU A 312 8.76 18.64 35.20
N ILE A 313 8.38 18.19 33.99
CA ILE A 313 7.02 18.38 33.47
C ILE A 313 6.03 17.49 34.22
N SER A 314 4.92 18.07 34.68
CA SER A 314 3.86 17.33 35.39
C SER A 314 3.24 16.22 34.52
N LYS A 315 2.75 15.15 35.15
CA LYS A 315 2.19 13.99 34.43
C LYS A 315 0.99 14.32 33.54
N ALA A 316 0.17 15.30 33.94
CA ALA A 316 -0.94 15.77 33.11
C ALA A 316 -0.44 16.41 31.81
N VAL A 317 0.56 17.31 31.91
CA VAL A 317 1.15 17.98 30.74
C VAL A 317 1.92 16.98 29.86
N GLN A 318 2.61 16.00 30.47
CA GLN A 318 3.24 14.91 29.72
C GLN A 318 2.22 14.15 28.85
N ALA A 319 1.03 13.86 29.39
CA ALA A 319 -0.03 13.18 28.64
C ALA A 319 -0.56 14.02 27.48
N GLU A 320 -0.75 15.33 27.70
CA GLU A 320 -1.14 16.27 26.63
C GLU A 320 -0.09 16.35 25.52
N TRP A 321 1.20 16.44 25.88
CA TRP A 321 2.29 16.46 24.91
C TRP A 321 2.37 15.17 24.10
N TRP A 322 2.16 14.00 24.73
CA TRP A 322 2.11 12.73 24.01
C TRP A 322 0.96 12.64 23.02
N ASN A 323 -0.22 13.14 23.41
CA ASN A 323 -1.38 13.18 22.51
C ASN A 323 -1.13 14.14 21.34
N LYS A 324 -0.57 15.32 21.62
CA LYS A 324 -0.27 16.30 20.57
C LYS A 324 0.85 15.82 19.63
N ALA A 325 1.89 15.18 20.17
CA ALA A 325 2.94 14.54 19.38
C ALA A 325 2.38 13.44 18.48
N LEU A 326 1.38 12.68 18.96
CA LEU A 326 0.70 11.68 18.14
C LEU A 326 -0.11 12.31 17.01
N GLU A 327 -0.86 13.39 17.29
CA GLU A 327 -1.56 14.16 16.25
C GLU A 327 -0.60 14.65 15.17
N CYS A 328 0.53 15.25 15.56
CA CYS A 328 1.57 15.67 14.63
C CYS A 328 2.11 14.49 13.83
N ALA A 329 2.48 13.37 14.48
CA ALA A 329 3.01 12.19 13.80
C ALA A 329 2.02 11.59 12.77
N GLN A 330 0.71 11.72 13.03
CA GLN A 330 -0.35 11.27 12.13
C GLN A 330 -0.61 12.21 10.95
N VAL A 331 -0.08 13.43 10.94
CA VAL A 331 -0.14 14.31 9.77
C VAL A 331 0.57 13.69 8.59
N PHE A 332 1.72 13.04 8.76
CA PHE A 332 2.42 12.44 7.63
C PHE A 332 1.70 11.19 7.11
N GLN A 333 1.08 11.29 5.93
CA GLN A 333 0.44 10.17 5.25
C GLN A 333 1.21 9.79 3.98
N ARG A 334 1.73 8.57 3.98
CA ARG A 334 2.60 8.06 2.91
C ARG A 334 1.84 7.49 1.73
N SER A 335 0.60 7.09 1.95
CA SER A 335 -0.18 6.36 0.96
C SER A 335 -1.67 6.46 1.23
N SER A 336 -2.48 6.32 0.18
CA SER A 336 -3.95 6.15 0.23
C SER A 336 -4.37 4.68 0.44
N SER A 337 -3.48 3.81 0.94
CA SER A 337 -3.72 2.35 1.06
C SER A 337 -4.98 1.93 1.84
N CYS A 338 -5.53 2.81 2.70
CA CYS A 338 -6.82 2.59 3.34
C CYS A 338 -7.98 2.56 2.34
N VAL A 339 -7.94 3.43 1.33
CA VAL A 339 -8.93 3.51 0.25
C VAL A 339 -8.77 2.33 -0.70
N GLU A 340 -7.54 1.96 -1.05
CA GLU A 340 -7.24 0.74 -1.83
C GLU A 340 -7.78 -0.54 -1.14
N GLY A 341 -7.64 -0.62 0.19
CA GLY A 341 -8.22 -1.69 0.98
C GLY A 341 -9.75 -1.72 0.91
N ARG A 342 -10.39 -0.54 0.95
CA ARG A 342 -11.84 -0.41 0.78
C ARG A 342 -12.28 -0.80 -0.64
N ASN A 343 -11.56 -0.36 -1.66
CA ASN A 343 -11.78 -0.74 -3.05
C ASN A 343 -11.71 -2.26 -3.23
N GLY A 344 -10.70 -2.92 -2.67
CA GLY A 344 -10.61 -4.38 -2.66
C GLY A 344 -11.80 -5.06 -1.96
N GLN A 345 -12.26 -4.52 -0.83
CA GLN A 345 -13.43 -5.03 -0.13
C GLN A 345 -14.71 -4.90 -0.98
N LEU A 346 -14.91 -3.76 -1.64
CA LEU A 346 -16.06 -3.53 -2.52
C LEU A 346 -16.04 -4.48 -3.72
N SER A 347 -14.88 -4.69 -4.35
CA SER A 347 -14.71 -5.67 -5.43
C SER A 347 -15.08 -7.09 -4.98
N LEU A 348 -14.67 -7.51 -3.79
CA LEU A 348 -15.05 -8.82 -3.23
C LEU A 348 -16.55 -8.92 -2.95
N LYS A 349 -17.17 -7.86 -2.41
CA LYS A 349 -18.62 -7.82 -2.19
C LYS A 349 -19.39 -7.84 -3.50
N PHE A 350 -18.89 -7.17 -4.53
CA PHE A 350 -19.48 -7.17 -5.85
C PHE A 350 -19.45 -8.59 -6.45
N HIS A 351 -18.32 -9.29 -6.37
CA HIS A 351 -18.25 -10.69 -6.78
C HIS A 351 -19.26 -11.59 -6.06
N ALA A 352 -19.51 -11.35 -4.77
CA ALA A 352 -20.46 -12.13 -4.00
C ALA A 352 -21.93 -11.81 -4.32
N PHE A 353 -22.29 -10.52 -4.41
CA PHE A 353 -23.67 -10.09 -4.59
C PHE A 353 -24.10 -9.97 -6.06
N ARG A 354 -23.15 -10.01 -7.00
CA ARG A 354 -23.33 -9.73 -8.45
C ARG A 354 -23.84 -8.31 -8.77
N ARG A 355 -24.30 -7.55 -7.78
CA ARG A 355 -24.72 -6.15 -7.88
C ARG A 355 -24.56 -5.45 -6.52
N ILE A 356 -24.05 -4.23 -6.53
CA ILE A 356 -24.04 -3.27 -5.43
C ILE A 356 -24.76 -2.02 -5.95
N ASN A 357 -26.05 -1.84 -5.61
CA ASN A 357 -26.74 -0.59 -5.92
C ASN A 357 -26.38 0.51 -4.91
N VAL A 358 -26.81 1.75 -5.17
CA VAL A 358 -26.58 2.92 -4.29
C VAL A 358 -26.95 2.66 -2.82
N ASN A 359 -28.06 1.95 -2.57
CA ASN A 359 -28.48 1.63 -1.20
C ASN A 359 -27.57 0.59 -0.55
N SER A 360 -27.16 -0.44 -1.29
CA SER A 360 -26.18 -1.42 -0.82
C SER A 360 -24.84 -0.77 -0.53
N LEU A 361 -24.38 0.17 -1.36
CA LEU A 361 -23.15 0.93 -1.13
C LEU A 361 -23.25 1.69 0.20
N LYS A 362 -24.30 2.49 0.40
CA LYS A 362 -24.58 3.21 1.66
C LYS A 362 -24.56 2.27 2.88
N VAL A 363 -25.21 1.11 2.79
CA VAL A 363 -25.21 0.12 3.88
C VAL A 363 -23.79 -0.40 4.15
N LEU A 364 -23.02 -0.71 3.10
CA LEU A 364 -21.62 -1.14 3.26
C LEU A 364 -20.74 -0.04 3.85
N THR A 365 -20.99 1.23 3.55
CA THR A 365 -20.31 2.39 4.16
C THR A 365 -20.64 2.48 5.66
N VAL A 366 -21.92 2.37 6.03
CA VAL A 366 -22.36 2.38 7.43
C VAL A 366 -21.76 1.22 8.21
N LEU A 367 -21.76 0.01 7.64
CA LEU A 367 -21.14 -1.17 8.26
C LEU A 367 -19.63 -0.96 8.46
N HIS A 368 -18.95 -0.37 7.48
CA HIS A 368 -17.53 -0.05 7.62
C HIS A 368 -17.28 0.94 8.76
N ASN A 369 -18.04 2.04 8.79
CA ASN A 369 -17.82 3.12 9.76
C ASN A 369 -18.20 2.72 11.19
N PHE A 370 -19.31 2.01 11.38
CA PHE A 370 -19.94 1.81 12.69
C PHE A 370 -19.95 0.36 13.19
N PHE A 371 -19.69 -0.64 12.35
CA PHE A 371 -19.76 -2.05 12.75
C PHE A 371 -18.41 -2.77 12.72
N ILE A 372 -17.62 -2.58 11.67
CA ILE A 372 -16.33 -3.28 11.53
C ILE A 372 -15.34 -2.77 12.59
N ARG A 373 -14.76 -3.71 13.35
CA ARG A 373 -13.82 -3.43 14.44
C ARG A 373 -12.39 -3.81 14.05
N ARG A 374 -11.43 -3.00 14.49
CA ARG A 374 -9.99 -3.36 14.47
C ARG A 374 -9.70 -4.43 15.54
N PRO A 375 -8.51 -5.07 15.54
CA PRO A 375 -8.12 -6.02 16.59
C PRO A 375 -8.19 -5.47 18.01
N ASN A 376 -8.09 -4.14 18.18
CA ASN A 376 -8.26 -3.45 19.46
C ASN A 376 -9.73 -3.17 19.82
N GLY A 377 -10.70 -3.70 19.08
CA GLY A 377 -12.14 -3.55 19.33
C GLY A 377 -12.78 -2.25 18.82
N SER A 378 -12.00 -1.24 18.44
CA SER A 378 -12.54 0.07 18.04
C SER A 378 -13.14 0.10 16.63
N THR A 379 -14.22 0.86 16.43
CA THR A 379 -14.80 1.15 15.11
C THR A 379 -14.11 2.37 14.47
N ALA A 380 -14.33 2.60 13.18
CA ALA A 380 -13.80 3.81 12.52
C ALA A 380 -14.45 5.08 13.07
N ALA A 381 -15.76 5.05 13.30
CA ALA A 381 -16.50 6.14 13.92
C ALA A 381 -15.97 6.45 15.32
N GLU A 382 -15.70 5.45 16.15
CA GLU A 382 -15.15 5.66 17.50
C GLU A 382 -13.80 6.39 17.45
N ARG A 383 -12.92 5.99 16.53
CA ARG A 383 -11.61 6.66 16.35
C ARG A 383 -11.75 8.07 15.77
N PHE A 384 -12.71 8.28 14.88
CA PHE A 384 -12.93 9.57 14.23
C PHE A 384 -13.54 10.59 15.19
N PHE A 385 -14.60 10.22 15.91
CA PHE A 385 -15.30 11.09 16.85
C PHE A 385 -14.63 11.16 18.23
N GLY A 386 -13.73 10.23 18.55
CA GLY A 386 -13.07 10.13 19.86
C GLY A 386 -13.99 9.64 20.97
N GLN A 387 -15.17 9.11 20.62
CA GLN A 387 -16.17 8.62 21.57
C GLN A 387 -16.81 7.34 21.04
N LYS A 388 -17.11 6.41 21.95
CA LYS A 388 -17.82 5.17 21.61
C LYS A 388 -19.25 5.50 21.20
N GLN A 389 -19.67 4.97 20.06
CA GLN A 389 -21.04 5.12 19.56
C GLN A 389 -21.92 4.00 20.12
N GLU A 390 -23.24 4.18 20.02
CA GLU A 390 -24.21 3.11 20.26
C GLU A 390 -23.91 1.91 19.36
N ASP A 391 -24.22 0.70 19.85
CA ASP A 391 -24.06 -0.50 19.04
C ASP A 391 -24.99 -0.44 17.81
N LEU A 392 -24.42 -0.62 16.62
CA LEU A 392 -25.17 -0.50 15.38
C LEU A 392 -26.31 -1.51 15.30
N PHE A 393 -26.10 -2.75 15.77
CA PHE A 393 -27.13 -3.77 15.68
C PHE A 393 -28.28 -3.47 16.63
N THR A 394 -27.99 -3.12 17.89
CA THR A 394 -29.01 -2.72 18.86
C THR A 394 -29.80 -1.50 18.38
N SER A 395 -29.11 -0.45 17.91
CA SER A 395 -29.78 0.77 17.43
C SER A 395 -30.64 0.55 16.19
N ILE A 396 -30.35 -0.46 15.36
CA ILE A 396 -31.21 -0.87 14.24
C ILE A 396 -32.44 -1.63 14.77
N LEU A 397 -32.27 -2.56 15.71
CA LEU A 397 -33.38 -3.31 16.30
C LEU A 397 -34.41 -2.39 16.96
N ASP A 398 -33.96 -1.31 17.60
CA ASP A 398 -34.85 -0.34 18.25
C ASP A 398 -35.64 0.51 17.24
N LYS A 399 -35.20 0.57 15.97
CA LYS A 399 -35.78 1.45 14.93
C LYS A 399 -36.52 0.69 13.83
N VAL A 400 -36.32 -0.62 13.72
CA VAL A 400 -36.88 -1.43 12.64
C VAL A 400 -37.94 -2.37 13.20
N GLU A 401 -39.16 -2.23 12.72
CA GLU A 401 -40.18 -3.26 12.89
C GLU A 401 -39.79 -4.50 12.09
N LEU A 402 -39.42 -5.58 12.78
CA LEU A 402 -39.06 -6.84 12.12
C LEU A 402 -40.32 -7.51 11.55
N PRO A 403 -40.33 -7.89 10.27
CA PRO A 403 -41.47 -8.58 9.68
C PRO A 403 -41.68 -9.92 10.39
N ARG A 404 -42.96 -10.30 10.60
CA ARG A 404 -43.29 -11.59 11.18
C ARG A 404 -42.71 -12.72 10.33
N PRO A 405 -42.24 -13.83 10.93
CA PRO A 405 -41.72 -14.97 10.19
C PRO A 405 -42.70 -15.39 9.09
N ARG A 406 -42.18 -15.61 7.88
CA ARG A 406 -42.98 -16.09 6.76
C ARG A 406 -43.68 -17.38 7.20
N LYS A 407 -45.02 -17.37 7.27
CA LYS A 407 -45.80 -18.58 7.55
C LYS A 407 -45.40 -19.64 6.51
N LYS A 408 -44.81 -20.74 6.97
CA LYS A 408 -44.55 -21.90 6.10
C LYS A 408 -45.90 -22.34 5.54
N HIS A 409 -46.06 -22.31 4.22
CA HIS A 409 -47.15 -23.06 3.59
C HIS A 409 -46.95 -24.53 3.97
N ARG A 410 -47.83 -25.05 4.82
CA ARG A 410 -47.94 -26.50 5.04
C ARG A 410 -48.33 -27.07 3.67
N ARG A 411 -47.45 -27.87 3.06
CA ARG A 411 -47.85 -28.69 1.91
C ARG A 411 -48.96 -29.60 2.42
N GLU A 412 -50.19 -29.39 1.97
CA GLU A 412 -51.25 -30.37 2.16
C GLU A 412 -50.77 -31.67 1.52
N SER A 413 -50.62 -32.70 2.35
CA SER A 413 -50.31 -34.04 1.88
C SER A 413 -51.47 -34.53 1.01
N LYS A 414 -51.28 -34.61 -0.31
CA LYS A 414 -52.13 -35.41 -1.20
C LYS A 414 -52.00 -36.89 -0.80
N LYS A 415 -52.74 -37.32 0.22
CA LYS A 415 -53.00 -38.74 0.52
C LYS A 415 -54.35 -38.87 1.23
N SER A 416 -55.43 -38.88 0.46
CA SER A 416 -56.72 -39.46 0.85
C SER A 416 -57.73 -39.43 -0.31
N LYS A 417 -57.39 -40.07 -1.44
CA LYS A 417 -58.39 -40.59 -2.38
C LYS A 417 -57.83 -41.85 -3.01
N GLU A 418 -57.97 -42.96 -2.28
CA GLU A 418 -58.07 -44.33 -2.79
C GLU A 418 -57.95 -45.29 -1.60
N LYS A 419 -59.12 -45.71 -1.10
CA LYS A 419 -59.45 -47.05 -0.57
C LYS A 419 -60.65 -46.95 0.37
N GLN A 420 -61.83 -47.20 -0.18
CA GLN A 420 -62.73 -48.21 0.36
C GLN A 420 -63.76 -48.54 -0.73
N VAL A 421 -63.43 -49.59 -1.47
CA VAL A 421 -64.42 -50.50 -2.07
C VAL A 421 -64.88 -51.38 -0.91
N ALA A 422 -66.16 -51.26 -0.56
CA ALA A 422 -67.02 -52.32 -0.06
C ALA A 422 -68.46 -51.79 -0.15
#